data_AF-A0AAW6KIK5-F1
#
_entry.id   AF-A0AAW6KIK5-F1
#
_cell.length_a   1.000
_cell.length_b   1.000
_cell.length_c   1.000
_cell.angle_alpha   90.00
_cell.angle_beta   90.00
_cell.angle_gamma   90.00
#
_symmetry.space_group_name_H-M   'P 1'
#
loop_
_entity.id
_entity.type
_entity.pdbx_description
1 polymer ?
#
loop_
_entity_poly.entity_id
_entity_poly.type
_entity_poly.pdbx_seq_one_letter_code
_entity_poly.pdbx_strand_id
1 'polypeptide(L)'
;MKLTKNIYFIISFLAAAGIYFFIGTAAASAANEDYPKQMIRLESLSGINITPAGNQDNAPLTAKQMSGEKAERWRLDTSDGKQFKIRNMDNGKIIIPSHYALSNNNPAVVYYDNSRKEELWNIIGADKDGNGDFITYKIVSAQNNSLAL
;
A
#
# COMPACT_ATOMS: atom_id res chain seq x y z
N MET A 1 -34.07 60.72 -7.12
CA MET A 1 -33.33 60.08 -8.24
C MET A 1 -32.14 59.27 -7.70
N LYS A 2 -32.37 58.11 -7.07
CA LYS A 2 -31.31 57.20 -6.57
C LYS A 2 -31.78 55.73 -6.60
N LEU A 3 -32.26 55.25 -7.75
CA LEU A 3 -32.66 53.83 -7.88
C LEU A 3 -32.03 53.11 -9.09
N THR A 4 -31.33 53.82 -9.98
CA THR A 4 -30.80 53.23 -11.23
C THR A 4 -29.38 52.68 -11.11
N LYS A 5 -28.57 53.14 -10.14
CA LYS A 5 -27.17 52.68 -10.00
C LYS A 5 -27.01 51.29 -9.37
N ASN A 6 -27.99 50.80 -8.59
CA ASN A 6 -27.91 49.50 -7.91
C ASN A 6 -28.34 48.31 -8.79
N ILE A 7 -29.07 48.55 -9.88
CA ILE A 7 -29.57 47.48 -10.75
C ILE A 7 -28.45 46.93 -11.64
N TYR A 8 -27.54 47.77 -12.12
CA TYR A 8 -26.40 47.32 -12.94
C TYR A 8 -25.39 46.48 -12.15
N PHE A 9 -25.19 46.76 -10.86
CA PHE A 9 -24.28 45.98 -10.01
C PHE A 9 -24.79 44.56 -9.74
N ILE A 10 -26.11 44.39 -9.58
CA ILE A 10 -26.75 43.09 -9.29
C ILE A 10 -26.78 42.21 -10.55
N ILE A 11 -27.06 42.78 -11.72
CA ILE A 11 -27.06 42.03 -13.00
C ILE A 11 -25.64 41.56 -13.36
N SER A 12 -24.61 42.34 -13.01
CA SER A 12 -23.20 41.97 -13.24
C SER A 12 -22.77 40.74 -12.43
N PHE A 13 -23.28 40.60 -11.20
CA PHE A 13 -22.93 39.48 -10.32
C PHE A 13 -23.63 38.17 -10.72
N LEU A 14 -24.87 38.23 -11.20
CA LEU A 14 -25.62 37.06 -11.66
C LEU A 14 -25.09 36.49 -12.98
N ALA A 15 -24.60 37.35 -13.89
CA ALA A 15 -23.95 36.89 -15.12
C ALA A 15 -22.61 36.19 -14.84
N ALA A 16 -21.84 36.64 -13.84
CA ALA A 16 -20.59 36.00 -13.44
C ALA A 16 -20.83 34.66 -12.72
N ALA A 17 -21.86 34.55 -11.87
CA ALA A 17 -22.18 33.32 -11.15
C ALA A 17 -22.71 32.20 -12.07
N GLY A 18 -23.42 32.55 -13.16
CA GLY A 18 -23.91 31.57 -14.14
C GLY A 18 -22.80 30.88 -14.95
N ILE A 19 -21.66 31.56 -15.16
CA ILE A 19 -20.53 31.01 -15.92
C ILE A 19 -19.78 29.93 -15.13
N TYR A 20 -19.76 30.03 -13.79
CA TYR A 20 -19.12 29.01 -12.94
C TYR A 20 -19.93 27.71 -12.81
N PHE A 21 -21.24 27.72 -13.07
CA PHE A 21 -22.08 26.53 -12.96
C PHE A 21 -22.07 25.64 -14.22
N PHE A 22 -21.55 26.14 -15.34
CA PHE A 22 -21.48 25.40 -16.62
C PHE A 22 -20.15 24.67 -16.85
N ILE A 23 -19.15 24.89 -16.00
CA ILE A 23 -17.88 24.15 -16.06
C ILE A 23 -18.01 23.00 -15.08
N GLY A 24 -18.54 21.87 -15.56
CA GLY A 24 -18.55 20.64 -14.78
C GLY A 24 -17.15 20.40 -14.22
N THR A 25 -17.05 20.31 -12.89
CA THR A 25 -15.81 19.92 -12.23
C THR A 25 -15.51 18.50 -12.68
N ALA A 26 -14.62 18.34 -13.66
CA ALA A 26 -13.99 17.06 -13.88
C ALA A 26 -13.29 16.70 -12.57
N ALA A 27 -13.70 15.59 -11.94
CA ALA A 27 -12.94 15.06 -10.82
C ALA A 27 -11.50 14.91 -11.28
N ALA A 28 -10.56 15.54 -10.60
CA ALA A 28 -9.15 15.32 -10.85
C ALA A 28 -8.90 13.82 -10.62
N SER A 29 -8.73 13.06 -11.71
CA SER A 29 -8.14 11.74 -11.60
C SER A 29 -6.68 11.96 -11.26
N ALA A 30 -6.24 11.43 -10.12
CA ALA A 30 -4.81 11.36 -9.84
C ALA A 30 -4.11 10.77 -11.07
N ALA A 31 -2.99 11.38 -11.47
CA ALA A 31 -2.14 10.79 -12.49
C ALA A 31 -1.81 9.35 -12.08
N ASN A 32 -1.55 8.48 -13.05
CA ASN A 32 -0.92 7.19 -12.78
C ASN A 32 0.49 7.48 -12.24
N GLU A 33 0.58 7.79 -10.95
CA GLU A 33 1.84 8.04 -10.29
C GLU A 33 2.51 6.68 -10.18
N ASP A 34 3.51 6.44 -11.02
CA ASP A 34 4.43 5.33 -10.84
C ASP A 34 5.05 5.49 -9.44
N TYR A 35 4.48 4.79 -8.47
CA TYR A 35 4.96 4.83 -7.09
C TYR A 35 6.41 4.32 -7.08
N PRO A 36 7.36 5.09 -6.51
CA PRO A 36 8.74 4.66 -6.48
C PRO A 36 8.82 3.33 -5.71
N LYS A 37 9.54 2.37 -6.29
CA LYS A 37 9.77 1.07 -5.67
C LYS A 37 10.46 1.26 -4.32
N GLN A 38 9.78 0.89 -3.24
CA GLN A 38 10.33 0.96 -1.90
C GLN A 38 11.04 -0.36 -1.57
N MET A 39 12.30 -0.26 -1.15
CA MET A 39 13.07 -1.39 -0.61
C MET A 39 13.00 -1.37 0.91
N ILE A 40 12.67 -2.50 1.50
CA ILE A 40 12.50 -2.66 2.94
C ILE A 40 13.26 -3.90 3.44
N ARG A 41 13.44 -3.96 4.76
CA ARG A 41 13.69 -5.20 5.48
C ARG A 41 12.46 -5.52 6.31
N LEU A 42 12.16 -6.79 6.40
CA LEU A 42 11.13 -7.29 7.31
C LEU A 42 11.85 -7.88 8.51
N GLU A 43 11.52 -7.39 9.69
CA GLU A 43 12.18 -7.77 10.93
C GLU A 43 11.12 -8.16 11.96
N SER A 44 11.43 -9.19 12.75
CA SER A 44 10.66 -9.48 13.96
C SER A 44 10.86 -8.36 15.00
N LEU A 45 10.00 -8.34 16.03
CA LEU A 45 10.14 -7.40 17.16
C LEU A 45 11.52 -7.48 17.85
N SER A 46 12.23 -8.59 17.72
CA SER A 46 13.57 -8.78 18.27
C SER A 46 14.71 -8.39 17.30
N GLY A 47 14.40 -7.75 16.17
CA GLY A 47 15.38 -7.30 15.18
C GLY A 47 15.99 -8.42 14.32
N ILE A 48 15.31 -9.57 14.23
CA ILE A 48 15.76 -10.70 13.41
C ILE A 48 15.09 -10.61 12.03
N ASN A 49 15.88 -10.68 10.96
CA ASN A 49 15.42 -10.51 9.58
C ASN A 49 14.61 -11.73 9.11
N ILE A 50 13.47 -11.47 8.48
CA ILE A 50 12.65 -12.46 7.80
C ILE A 50 13.19 -12.69 6.40
N THR A 51 13.49 -13.95 6.07
CA THR A 51 14.09 -14.39 4.81
C THR A 51 13.37 -15.65 4.30
N PRO A 52 13.44 -15.96 3.01
CA PRO A 52 13.06 -17.28 2.52
C PRO A 52 14.04 -18.34 3.04
N ALA A 53 13.54 -19.50 3.46
CA ALA A 53 14.37 -20.66 3.81
C ALA A 53 14.97 -21.36 2.57
N GLY A 54 14.44 -21.06 1.39
CA GLY A 54 14.89 -21.60 0.11
C GLY A 54 14.39 -20.77 -1.07
N ASN A 55 14.78 -21.15 -2.28
CA ASN A 55 14.44 -20.44 -3.52
C ASN A 55 13.38 -21.16 -4.37
N GLN A 56 12.95 -22.35 -3.94
CA GLN A 56 11.84 -23.10 -4.53
C GLN A 56 10.48 -22.46 -4.20
N ASP A 57 9.49 -22.79 -5.01
CA ASP A 57 8.09 -22.46 -4.72
C ASP A 57 7.63 -23.14 -3.43
N ASN A 58 6.78 -22.45 -2.67
CA ASN A 58 6.33 -22.84 -1.33
C ASN A 58 7.47 -22.94 -0.29
N ALA A 59 8.64 -22.34 -0.54
CA ALA A 59 9.67 -22.27 0.50
C ALA A 59 9.14 -21.46 1.70
N PRO A 60 9.28 -21.97 2.93
CA PRO A 60 8.80 -21.27 4.11
C PRO A 60 9.64 -20.01 4.37
N LEU A 61 9.06 -19.07 5.12
CA LEU A 61 9.81 -17.97 5.70
C LEU A 61 10.56 -18.44 6.95
N THR A 62 11.72 -17.84 7.21
CA THR A 62 12.57 -18.12 8.36
C THR A 62 13.18 -16.82 8.89
N ALA A 63 13.51 -16.79 10.17
CA ALA A 63 14.14 -15.65 10.82
C ALA A 63 15.63 -15.93 11.02
N LYS A 64 16.50 -15.07 10.49
CA LYS A 64 17.96 -15.18 10.61
C LYS A 64 18.57 -13.86 11.04
N GLN A 65 19.70 -13.94 11.74
CA GLN A 65 20.50 -12.76 12.07
C GLN A 65 20.91 -12.02 10.80
N MET A 66 20.99 -10.70 10.88
CA MET A 66 21.37 -9.87 9.74
C MET A 66 22.78 -10.23 9.28
N SER A 67 22.89 -10.63 8.01
CA SER A 67 24.14 -10.96 7.32
C SER A 67 24.44 -10.00 6.17
N GLY A 68 23.45 -9.21 5.73
CA GLY A 68 23.57 -8.30 4.59
C GLY A 68 23.31 -8.97 3.22
N GLU A 69 22.89 -10.22 3.23
CA GLU A 69 22.53 -10.97 2.02
C GLU A 69 21.34 -10.36 1.27
N LYS A 70 21.27 -10.63 -0.05
CA LYS A 70 20.13 -10.19 -0.88
C LYS A 70 18.80 -10.76 -0.39
N ALA A 71 18.82 -11.97 0.18
CA ALA A 71 17.63 -12.67 0.65
C ALA A 71 16.89 -11.96 1.79
N GLU A 72 17.57 -11.03 2.48
CA GLU A 72 17.01 -10.20 3.57
C GLU A 72 16.30 -8.94 3.06
N ARG A 73 16.44 -8.63 1.78
CA ARG A 73 15.88 -7.43 1.17
C ARG A 73 14.60 -7.74 0.44
N TRP A 74 13.59 -6.92 0.71
CA TRP A 74 12.27 -7.02 0.12
C TRP A 74 11.94 -5.74 -0.62
N ARG A 75 11.08 -5.85 -1.63
CA ARG A 75 10.55 -4.72 -2.39
C ARG A 75 9.05 -4.72 -2.33
N LEU A 76 8.47 -3.55 -2.09
CA LEU A 76 7.03 -3.33 -2.17
C LEU A 76 6.67 -2.98 -3.60
N ASP A 77 5.90 -3.86 -4.25
CA ASP A 77 5.32 -3.64 -5.57
C ASP A 77 3.84 -3.27 -5.41
N THR A 78 3.43 -2.13 -5.97
CA THR A 78 2.03 -1.66 -5.92
C THR A 78 1.67 -0.91 -7.20
N SER A 79 0.41 -0.97 -7.59
CA SER A 79 -0.16 -0.15 -8.66
C SER A 79 -1.05 0.98 -8.12
N ASP A 80 -1.43 0.93 -6.85
CA ASP A 80 -2.42 1.83 -6.25
C ASP A 80 -1.92 2.57 -5.01
N GLY A 81 -0.72 2.26 -4.54
CA GLY A 81 -0.13 2.82 -3.33
C GLY A 81 -0.74 2.30 -2.03
N LYS A 82 -1.67 1.34 -2.08
CA LYS A 82 -2.45 0.86 -0.93
C LYS A 82 -2.23 -0.62 -0.65
N GLN A 83 -2.22 -1.43 -1.70
CA GLN A 83 -2.02 -2.87 -1.63
C GLN A 83 -0.69 -3.24 -2.27
N PHE A 84 0.02 -4.15 -1.62
CA PHE A 84 1.41 -4.46 -1.97
C PHE A 84 1.60 -5.95 -2.21
N LYS A 85 2.40 -6.28 -3.23
CA LYS A 85 3.12 -7.55 -3.27
C LYS A 85 4.49 -7.33 -2.63
N ILE A 86 4.91 -8.26 -1.78
CA ILE A 86 6.19 -8.17 -1.07
C ILE A 86 7.17 -9.13 -1.74
N ARG A 87 8.07 -8.58 -2.57
CA ARG A 87 8.97 -9.36 -3.42
C ARG A 87 10.36 -9.49 -2.83
N ASN A 88 10.87 -10.70 -2.76
CA ASN A 88 12.24 -10.97 -2.36
C ASN A 88 13.23 -10.52 -3.45
N MET A 89 14.28 -9.82 -3.07
CA MET A 89 15.24 -9.25 -4.01
C MET A 89 16.34 -10.23 -4.46
N ASP A 90 16.44 -11.41 -3.85
CA ASP A 90 17.37 -12.45 -4.27
C ASP A 90 16.77 -13.34 -5.36
N ASN A 91 15.56 -13.86 -5.12
CA ASN A 91 14.94 -14.86 -6.00
C ASN A 91 13.72 -14.36 -6.79
N GLY A 92 13.27 -13.11 -6.57
CA GLY A 92 12.15 -12.51 -7.28
C GLY A 92 10.75 -13.02 -6.92
N LYS A 93 10.65 -13.98 -5.98
CA LYS A 93 9.37 -14.53 -5.49
C LYS A 93 8.70 -13.57 -4.51
N ILE A 94 7.40 -13.74 -4.31
CA ILE A 94 6.59 -12.90 -3.43
C ILE A 94 6.09 -13.70 -2.23
N ILE A 95 5.85 -13.01 -1.12
CA ILE A 95 5.20 -13.60 0.06
C ILE A 95 3.71 -13.83 -0.24
N ILE A 96 3.22 -15.05 -0.03
CA ILE A 96 1.81 -15.42 -0.17
C ILE A 96 1.37 -16.30 1.02
N PRO A 97 0.08 -16.35 1.35
CA PRO A 97 -0.46 -17.45 2.15
C PRO A 97 -0.21 -18.78 1.44
N SER A 98 0.25 -19.80 2.17
CA SER A 98 0.53 -21.13 1.60
C SER A 98 -0.70 -21.67 0.86
N HIS A 99 -0.49 -22.17 -0.36
CA HIS A 99 -1.56 -22.62 -1.26
C HIS A 99 -2.70 -21.59 -1.49
N TYR A 100 -2.44 -20.29 -1.29
CA TYR A 100 -3.43 -19.22 -1.36
C TYR A 100 -4.59 -19.34 -0.36
N ALA A 101 -4.42 -20.13 0.70
CA ALA A 101 -5.48 -20.37 1.68
C ALA A 101 -5.54 -19.27 2.75
N LEU A 102 -6.68 -18.58 2.83
CA LEU A 102 -6.96 -17.55 3.83
C LEU A 102 -7.66 -18.15 5.05
N SER A 103 -6.88 -18.81 5.90
CA SER A 103 -7.37 -19.45 7.12
C SER A 103 -6.40 -19.25 8.28
N ASN A 104 -6.93 -19.32 9.51
CA ASN A 104 -6.10 -19.21 10.71
C ASN A 104 -5.01 -20.28 10.72
N ASN A 105 -3.82 -19.92 11.18
CA ASN A 105 -2.64 -20.78 11.27
C ASN A 105 -2.10 -21.31 9.93
N ASN A 106 -2.63 -20.88 8.78
CA ASN A 106 -1.99 -21.17 7.51
C ASN A 106 -0.74 -20.28 7.36
N PRO A 107 0.46 -20.85 7.17
CA PRO A 107 1.69 -20.07 7.13
C PRO A 107 1.82 -19.28 5.84
N ALA A 108 2.65 -18.24 5.87
CA ALA A 108 3.13 -17.59 4.66
C ALA A 108 4.39 -18.28 4.11
N VAL A 109 4.50 -18.29 2.78
CA VAL A 109 5.61 -18.88 2.02
C VAL A 109 6.02 -17.92 0.91
N VAL A 110 7.15 -18.19 0.26
CA VAL A 110 7.46 -17.54 -1.02
C VAL A 110 6.98 -18.37 -2.20
N TYR A 111 6.42 -17.68 -3.20
CA TYR A 111 5.95 -18.29 -4.43
C TYR A 111 6.12 -17.32 -5.60
N TYR A 112 6.07 -17.83 -6.84
CA TYR A 112 6.00 -16.97 -8.01
C TYR A 112 4.71 -16.11 -8.01
N ASP A 113 4.76 -14.99 -8.73
CA ASP A 113 3.62 -14.08 -8.87
C ASP A 113 2.59 -14.63 -9.88
N ASN A 114 1.41 -15.02 -9.41
CA ASN A 114 0.32 -15.52 -10.25
C ASN A 114 -0.84 -14.51 -10.41
N SER A 115 -0.61 -13.24 -10.06
CA SER A 115 -1.59 -12.15 -10.17
C SER A 115 -2.91 -12.44 -9.48
N ARG A 116 -2.84 -13.05 -8.29
CA ARG A 116 -3.99 -13.42 -7.46
C ARG A 116 -4.25 -12.40 -6.36
N LYS A 117 -5.51 -12.28 -5.93
CA LYS A 117 -5.92 -11.32 -4.88
C LYS A 117 -5.33 -11.67 -3.51
N GLU A 118 -5.10 -12.96 -3.27
CA GLU A 118 -4.51 -13.48 -2.03
C GLU A 118 -3.01 -13.17 -1.89
N GLU A 119 -2.37 -12.66 -2.96
CA GLU A 119 -0.97 -12.23 -2.98
C GLU A 119 -0.77 -10.80 -2.49
N LEU A 120 -1.88 -10.08 -2.25
CA LEU A 120 -1.89 -8.68 -1.87
C LEU A 120 -1.94 -8.53 -0.35
N TRP A 121 -1.11 -7.63 0.15
CA TRP A 121 -0.97 -7.30 1.56
C TRP A 121 -1.29 -5.83 1.83
N ASN A 122 -1.91 -5.57 2.97
CA ASN A 122 -2.02 -4.25 3.56
C ASN A 122 -0.93 -4.08 4.62
N ILE A 123 -0.29 -2.90 4.65
CA ILE A 123 0.65 -2.51 5.70
C ILE A 123 -0.06 -1.49 6.58
N ILE A 124 -0.40 -1.89 7.81
CA ILE A 124 -1.17 -1.06 8.74
C ILE A 124 -0.31 -0.70 9.94
N GLY A 125 -0.32 0.58 10.33
CA GLY A 125 0.35 1.03 11.55
C GLY A 125 -0.25 0.37 12.79
N ALA A 126 0.60 -0.04 13.74
CA ALA A 126 0.18 -0.74 14.95
C ALA A 126 0.40 0.12 16.20
N ASP A 127 1.65 0.47 16.49
CA ASP A 127 2.01 1.30 17.65
C ASP A 127 2.40 2.70 17.21
N LYS A 128 2.14 3.69 18.07
CA LYS A 128 2.48 5.10 17.83
C LYS A 128 3.50 5.61 18.84
N ASP A 129 4.34 6.55 18.42
CA ASP A 129 5.19 7.32 19.32
C ASP A 129 4.41 8.47 20.02
N GLY A 130 5.13 9.29 20.78
CA GLY A 130 4.57 10.45 21.47
C GLY A 130 4.06 11.56 20.54
N ASN A 131 4.48 11.57 19.27
CA ASN A 131 4.03 12.53 18.26
C ASN A 131 2.82 12.01 17.48
N GLY A 132 2.44 10.75 17.67
CA GLY A 132 1.33 10.09 16.99
C GLY A 132 1.74 9.39 15.69
N ASP A 133 3.04 9.29 15.40
CA ASP A 133 3.60 8.63 14.23
C ASP A 133 3.70 7.12 14.47
N PHE A 134 3.38 6.32 13.44
CA PHE A 134 3.46 4.86 13.54
C PHE A 134 4.91 4.38 13.54
N ILE A 135 5.28 3.62 14.57
CA ILE A 135 6.64 3.08 14.77
C ILE A 135 6.74 1.58 14.48
N THR A 136 5.61 0.87 14.49
CA THR A 136 5.52 -0.54 14.14
C THR A 136 4.35 -0.75 13.17
N TYR A 137 4.43 -1.83 12.40
CA TYR A 137 3.47 -2.13 11.36
C TYR A 137 3.07 -3.60 11.41
N LYS A 138 1.81 -3.88 11.11
CA LYS A 138 1.32 -5.23 10.81
C LYS A 138 1.17 -5.37 9.30
N ILE A 139 1.61 -6.51 8.80
CA ILE A 139 1.40 -6.92 7.41
C ILE A 139 0.24 -7.91 7.45
N VAL A 140 -0.88 -7.55 6.84
CA VAL A 140 -2.12 -8.35 6.89
C VAL A 140 -2.64 -8.63 5.49
N SER A 141 -3.36 -9.74 5.31
CA SER A 141 -3.95 -10.07 4.02
C SER A 141 -4.91 -8.98 3.57
N ALA A 142 -4.79 -8.52 2.32
CA ALA A 142 -5.71 -7.54 1.75
C ALA A 142 -7.14 -8.06 1.62
N GLN A 143 -7.33 -9.38 1.61
CA GLN A 143 -8.64 -10.02 1.53
C GLN A 143 -9.25 -10.29 2.92
N ASN A 144 -8.42 -10.39 3.96
CA ASN A 144 -8.86 -10.60 5.33
C ASN A 144 -7.83 -10.02 6.32
N ASN A 145 -8.07 -8.79 6.79
CA ASN A 145 -7.17 -8.07 7.69
C ASN A 145 -7.00 -8.73 9.08
N SER A 146 -7.78 -9.76 9.42
CA SER A 146 -7.57 -10.55 10.64
C SER A 146 -6.45 -11.59 10.51
N LEU A 147 -5.97 -11.84 9.29
CA LEU A 147 -4.85 -12.74 9.00
C LEU A 147 -3.58 -11.92 8.77
N ALA A 148 -2.56 -12.15 9.60
CA ALA A 148 -1.27 -11.48 9.52
C ALA A 148 -0.18 -12.41 8.98
N LEU A 149 0.88 -11.80 8.45
CA LEU A 149 2.15 -12.45 8.13
C LEU A 149 2.84 -13.01 9.38
#